data_AF-A0A355KR52-F1
#
_entry.id   AF-A0A355KR52-F1
#
_cell.length_a   1.000
_cell.length_b   1.000
_cell.length_c   1.000
_cell.angle_alpha   90.00
_cell.angle_beta   90.00
_cell.angle_gamma   90.00
#
_symmetry.space_group_name_H-M   'P 1'
#
loop_
_entity.id
_entity.type
_entity.pdbx_description
1 polymer ?
#
loop_
_entity_poly.entity_id
_entity_poly.type
_entity_poly.pdbx_seq_one_letter_code
_entity_poly.pdbx_strand_id
1 'polypeptide(L)'
;MKISVVTLFPELYSSFLGTSLIKRAQEQGALSCETISLFDVCAPKERADGPIFGHGPGLLLRPDVIERAIEQQEKRYGKAFRIFFSPQGTQLDQAVLRTLYSKIQECGGHCMVLPARYEGMDVRVEEEYADIVISIGDFVLMGGDLPAMVLLEGLVRFVPGVVGKGESVEKDSFSGAFVDHPHYTAPVVWHGKEVPEVIRSGNHAAQDQWRREKAAETTVKHHFEWLRSHVETKEDIALAARFIPPHYAALMHTNVLVQQNVEGNSSIMSIDIHDIARAARTYGFKRTFVATPLEDQQKIATRLIDFWQTGEGVTYNPSRHEAVSEVSLVANLDEIIEAITSKEGASPILIGTSARRVDSVENITYYDQETVWKSGRPVLFIFGTANGLAPSILQRCDFIIGPVCGFSRFNHLSVRSAAAIVFDRWLGIKTKL
;
A
#
# COMPACT_ATOMS: atom_id res chain seq x y z
N MET A 1 -13.33 -20.61 22.57
CA MET A 1 -14.08 -19.55 21.86
C MET A 1 -15.35 -20.12 21.26
N LYS A 2 -16.45 -19.36 21.23
CA LYS A 2 -17.73 -19.78 20.62
C LYS A 2 -18.02 -18.90 19.40
N ILE A 3 -18.48 -19.50 18.31
CA ILE A 3 -18.79 -18.81 17.06
C ILE A 3 -20.22 -19.19 16.64
N SER A 4 -21.08 -18.19 16.51
CA SER A 4 -22.43 -18.33 15.98
C SER A 4 -22.54 -17.63 14.63
N VAL A 5 -22.84 -18.37 13.58
CA VAL A 5 -23.03 -17.82 12.23
C VAL A 5 -24.53 -17.71 11.95
N VAL A 6 -25.04 -16.49 11.80
CA VAL A 6 -26.46 -16.21 11.55
C VAL A 6 -26.66 -15.94 10.06
N THR A 7 -27.18 -16.90 9.31
CA THR A 7 -27.22 -16.86 7.84
C THR A 7 -28.53 -17.40 7.26
N LEU A 8 -28.85 -17.01 6.02
CA LEU A 8 -29.89 -17.67 5.23
C LEU A 8 -29.45 -19.05 4.70
N PHE A 9 -28.15 -19.31 4.59
CA PHE A 9 -27.60 -20.50 3.93
C PHE A 9 -26.63 -21.30 4.83
N PRO A 10 -27.12 -21.94 5.91
CA PRO A 10 -26.29 -22.74 6.81
C PRO A 10 -25.47 -23.83 6.09
N GLU A 11 -25.99 -24.37 4.99
CA GLU A 11 -25.35 -25.43 4.21
C GLU A 11 -23.96 -25.05 3.69
N LEU A 12 -23.70 -23.76 3.44
CA LEU A 12 -22.40 -23.26 3.00
C LEU A 12 -21.31 -23.51 4.05
N TYR A 13 -21.67 -23.51 5.33
CA TYR A 13 -20.73 -23.62 6.45
C TYR A 13 -20.45 -25.06 6.87
N SER A 14 -21.31 -26.01 6.50
CA SER A 14 -21.19 -27.41 6.91
C SER A 14 -19.80 -28.00 6.63
N SER A 15 -19.33 -27.88 5.39
CA SER A 15 -18.01 -28.37 4.97
C SER A 15 -16.89 -27.45 5.42
N PHE A 16 -17.11 -26.13 5.42
CA PHE A 16 -16.12 -25.15 5.85
C PHE A 16 -15.70 -25.36 7.32
N LEU A 17 -16.67 -25.46 8.22
CA LEU A 17 -16.42 -25.70 9.65
C LEU A 17 -15.94 -27.14 9.93
N GLY A 18 -16.30 -28.09 9.05
CA GLY A 18 -15.95 -29.51 9.16
C GLY A 18 -14.59 -29.90 8.57
N THR A 19 -13.73 -28.95 8.18
CA THR A 19 -12.49 -29.24 7.45
C THR A 19 -11.24 -28.66 8.14
N SER A 20 -10.10 -29.35 7.97
CA SER A 20 -8.75 -28.87 8.34
C SER A 20 -8.62 -28.40 9.80
N LEU A 21 -7.92 -27.28 10.03
CA LEU A 21 -7.61 -26.73 11.35
C LEU A 21 -8.85 -26.34 12.15
N ILE A 22 -9.93 -25.89 11.50
CA ILE A 22 -11.18 -25.54 12.18
C ILE A 22 -11.82 -26.79 12.79
N LYS A 23 -11.90 -27.90 12.05
CA LYS A 23 -12.37 -29.18 12.58
C LYS A 23 -11.52 -29.65 13.75
N ARG A 24 -10.19 -29.64 13.59
CA ARG A 24 -9.27 -30.06 14.65
C ARG A 24 -9.42 -29.20 15.91
N ALA A 25 -9.57 -27.89 15.76
CA ALA A 25 -9.78 -26.96 16.87
C ALA A 25 -11.07 -27.28 17.65
N GLN A 26 -12.14 -27.68 16.93
CA GLN A 26 -13.39 -28.12 17.55
C GLN A 26 -13.24 -29.46 18.28
N GLU A 27 -12.58 -30.44 17.68
CA GLU A 27 -12.32 -31.76 18.31
C GLU A 27 -11.46 -31.64 19.59
N GLN A 28 -10.59 -30.62 19.64
CA GLN A 28 -9.77 -30.29 20.80
C GLN A 28 -10.48 -29.39 21.83
N GLY A 29 -11.72 -28.95 21.56
CA GLY A 29 -12.48 -28.07 22.43
C GLY A 29 -12.00 -26.62 22.50
N ALA A 30 -11.04 -26.22 21.67
CA ALA A 30 -10.56 -24.84 21.59
C ALA A 30 -11.64 -23.90 20.99
N LEU A 31 -12.45 -24.45 20.09
CA LEU A 31 -13.49 -23.76 19.36
C LEU A 31 -14.83 -24.53 19.41
N SER A 32 -15.94 -23.82 19.42
CA SER A 32 -17.27 -24.37 19.16
C SER A 32 -17.95 -23.49 18.13
N CYS A 33 -18.36 -24.06 17.00
CA CYS A 33 -19.07 -23.33 15.95
C CYS A 33 -20.50 -23.85 15.81
N GLU A 34 -21.45 -22.94 15.59
CA GLU A 34 -22.78 -23.30 15.15
C GLU A 34 -23.29 -22.35 14.07
N THR A 35 -24.23 -22.86 13.28
CA THR A 35 -24.90 -22.12 12.21
C THR A 35 -26.37 -22.03 12.55
N ILE A 36 -26.92 -20.82 12.48
CA ILE A 36 -28.31 -20.51 12.73
C ILE A 36 -28.93 -20.09 11.41
N SER A 37 -29.99 -20.78 10.98
CA SER A 37 -30.77 -20.30 9.85
C SER A 37 -31.64 -19.13 10.27
N LEU A 38 -31.60 -18.03 9.52
CA LEU A 38 -32.57 -16.95 9.68
C LEU A 38 -34.01 -17.43 9.39
N PHE A 39 -34.19 -18.54 8.68
CA PHE A 39 -35.52 -19.14 8.49
C PHE A 39 -36.06 -19.79 9.76
N ASP A 40 -35.19 -20.23 10.69
CA ASP A 40 -35.60 -20.91 11.93
C ASP A 40 -36.17 -19.93 12.97
N VAL A 41 -35.84 -18.63 12.86
CA VAL A 41 -36.33 -17.57 13.75
C VAL A 41 -37.58 -16.86 13.21
N CYS A 42 -37.92 -17.11 11.94
CA CYS A 42 -39.12 -16.62 11.29
C CYS A 42 -40.36 -17.44 11.72
N ALA A 43 -41.49 -16.77 11.88
CA ALA A 43 -42.77 -17.46 12.05
C ALA A 43 -43.16 -18.22 10.76
N PRO A 44 -44.09 -19.19 10.81
CA PRO A 44 -44.54 -19.90 9.62
C PRO A 44 -45.01 -18.94 8.52
N LYS A 45 -44.42 -19.05 7.31
CA LYS A 45 -44.68 -18.19 6.13
C LYS A 45 -44.18 -16.75 6.26
N GLU A 46 -43.49 -16.41 7.33
CA GLU A 46 -42.83 -15.11 7.46
C GLU A 46 -41.55 -15.08 6.60
N ARG A 47 -41.32 -13.95 5.92
CA ARG A 47 -40.09 -13.72 5.16
C ARG A 47 -39.01 -13.14 6.07
N ALA A 48 -37.77 -13.58 5.88
CA ALA A 48 -36.60 -12.99 6.53
C ALA A 48 -36.22 -11.62 5.95
N ASP A 49 -36.74 -11.30 4.77
CA ASP A 49 -36.46 -10.09 3.99
C ASP A 49 -37.73 -9.25 3.74
N GLY A 50 -37.53 -8.00 3.33
CA GLY A 50 -38.58 -7.08 2.92
C GLY A 50 -38.13 -6.12 1.80
N PRO A 51 -39.08 -5.46 1.11
CA PRO A 51 -38.75 -4.49 0.07
C PRO A 51 -38.07 -3.25 0.66
N ILE A 52 -37.22 -2.61 -0.14
CA ILE A 52 -36.57 -1.34 0.20
C ILE A 52 -37.60 -0.21 0.23
N PHE A 53 -37.56 0.62 1.27
CA PHE A 53 -38.29 1.89 1.29
C PHE A 53 -37.56 2.93 0.43
N GLY A 54 -38.31 3.65 -0.41
CA GLY A 54 -37.74 4.54 -1.43
C GLY A 54 -37.72 3.86 -2.79
N HIS A 55 -37.48 4.64 -3.85
CA HIS A 55 -37.43 4.08 -5.20
C HIS A 55 -36.17 3.22 -5.38
N GLY A 56 -36.35 1.93 -5.70
CA GLY A 56 -35.25 1.03 -6.04
C GLY A 56 -35.70 -0.44 -6.09
N PRO A 57 -35.13 -1.27 -6.99
CA PRO A 57 -35.31 -2.71 -6.92
C PRO A 57 -34.51 -3.30 -5.75
N GLY A 58 -34.90 -4.48 -5.26
CA GLY A 58 -34.13 -5.23 -4.26
C GLY A 58 -34.88 -5.51 -2.96
N LEU A 59 -34.21 -6.23 -2.08
CA LEU A 59 -34.71 -6.67 -0.77
C LEU A 59 -33.63 -6.40 0.28
N LEU A 60 -34.05 -6.18 1.52
CA LEU A 60 -33.17 -6.09 2.69
C LEU A 60 -33.57 -7.13 3.71
N LEU A 61 -32.59 -7.65 4.47
CA LEU A 61 -32.87 -8.45 5.65
C LEU A 61 -33.58 -7.58 6.70
N ARG A 62 -34.67 -8.12 7.26
CA ARG A 62 -35.56 -7.38 8.16
C ARG A 62 -34.92 -7.21 9.55
N PRO A 63 -35.03 -6.01 10.15
CA PRO A 63 -34.41 -5.73 11.45
C PRO A 63 -34.96 -6.61 12.57
N ASP A 64 -36.27 -6.89 12.57
CA ASP A 64 -36.94 -7.70 13.60
C ASP A 64 -36.59 -9.20 13.54
N VAL A 65 -36.15 -9.69 12.37
CA VAL A 65 -35.71 -11.07 12.20
C VAL A 65 -34.27 -11.23 12.72
N ILE A 66 -33.42 -10.26 12.39
CA ILE A 66 -32.03 -10.21 12.88
C ILE A 66 -32.00 -10.05 14.41
N GLU A 67 -32.82 -9.16 14.97
CA GLU A 67 -32.98 -8.97 16.42
C GLU A 67 -33.31 -10.29 17.13
N ARG A 68 -34.33 -11.02 16.67
CA ARG A 68 -34.71 -12.33 17.22
C ARG A 68 -33.55 -13.34 17.21
N ALA A 69 -32.79 -13.38 16.13
CA ALA A 69 -31.63 -14.28 16.03
C ALA A 69 -30.52 -13.91 17.03
N ILE A 70 -30.25 -12.61 17.19
CA ILE A 70 -29.28 -12.11 18.17
C ILE A 70 -29.73 -12.46 19.59
N GLU A 71 -30.96 -12.11 19.97
CA GLU A 71 -31.51 -12.36 21.30
C GLU A 71 -31.51 -13.86 21.65
N GLN A 72 -31.88 -14.71 20.68
CA GLN A 72 -31.88 -16.16 20.88
C GLN A 72 -30.49 -16.69 21.23
N GLN A 73 -29.46 -16.24 20.51
CA GLN A 73 -28.08 -16.68 20.73
C GLN A 73 -27.49 -16.11 22.02
N GLU A 74 -27.76 -14.85 22.33
CA GLU A 74 -27.26 -14.23 23.55
C GLU A 74 -27.92 -14.77 24.81
N LYS A 75 -29.19 -15.20 24.73
CA LYS A 75 -29.84 -15.95 25.82
C LYS A 75 -29.13 -17.26 26.13
N ARG A 76 -28.50 -17.91 25.14
CA ARG A 76 -27.83 -19.21 25.30
C ARG A 76 -26.38 -19.07 25.76
N TYR A 77 -25.67 -18.04 25.31
CA TYR A 77 -24.22 -17.93 25.52
C TYR A 77 -23.75 -16.64 26.16
N GLY A 78 -24.67 -15.74 26.49
CA GLY A 78 -24.35 -14.38 26.91
C GLY A 78 -24.06 -13.48 25.71
N LYS A 79 -23.79 -12.20 26.02
CA LYS A 79 -23.51 -11.16 25.02
C LYS A 79 -22.42 -11.60 24.04
N ALA A 80 -22.68 -11.42 22.76
CA ALA A 80 -21.71 -11.70 21.70
C ALA A 80 -21.01 -10.42 21.26
N PHE A 81 -19.81 -10.57 20.69
CA PHE A 81 -19.23 -9.57 19.80
C PHE A 81 -19.77 -9.81 18.38
N ARG A 82 -20.52 -8.87 17.82
CA ARG A 82 -21.35 -9.02 16.62
C ARG A 82 -20.69 -8.35 15.42
N ILE A 83 -20.43 -9.15 14.39
CA ILE A 83 -19.70 -8.75 13.19
C ILE A 83 -20.66 -8.80 12.00
N PHE A 84 -20.88 -7.64 11.38
CA PHE A 84 -21.69 -7.48 10.18
C PHE A 84 -20.78 -7.30 8.96
N PHE A 85 -21.35 -7.39 7.75
CA PHE A 85 -20.57 -7.31 6.50
C PHE A 85 -21.20 -6.34 5.51
N SER A 86 -20.37 -5.46 4.97
CA SER A 86 -20.74 -4.51 3.92
C SER A 86 -19.47 -4.09 3.17
N PRO A 87 -19.52 -3.84 1.85
CA PRO A 87 -18.39 -3.26 1.13
C PRO A 87 -17.98 -1.88 1.68
N GLN A 88 -18.87 -1.22 2.43
CA GLN A 88 -18.60 0.07 3.09
C GLN A 88 -18.03 -0.07 4.50
N GLY A 89 -17.84 -1.30 4.99
CA GLY A 89 -17.29 -1.58 6.32
C GLY A 89 -15.78 -1.34 6.41
N THR A 90 -15.24 -1.49 7.62
CA THR A 90 -13.80 -1.48 7.86
C THR A 90 -13.12 -2.57 7.06
N GLN A 91 -12.13 -2.22 6.24
CA GLN A 91 -11.39 -3.17 5.42
C GLN A 91 -10.64 -4.18 6.31
N LEU A 92 -10.80 -5.47 6.00
CA LEU A 92 -10.18 -6.56 6.72
C LEU A 92 -8.68 -6.62 6.41
N ASP A 93 -7.86 -6.49 7.45
CA ASP A 93 -6.42 -6.74 7.41
C ASP A 93 -5.96 -7.52 8.65
N GLN A 94 -4.66 -7.83 8.71
CA GLN A 94 -4.07 -8.61 9.80
C GLN A 94 -4.15 -7.88 11.16
N ALA A 95 -4.09 -6.55 11.18
CA ALA A 95 -4.21 -5.75 12.40
C ALA A 95 -5.65 -5.78 12.93
N VAL A 96 -6.64 -5.63 12.04
CA VAL A 96 -8.06 -5.75 12.33
C VAL A 96 -8.37 -7.13 12.90
N LEU A 97 -7.89 -8.22 12.29
CA LEU A 97 -8.09 -9.58 12.81
C LEU A 97 -7.57 -9.74 14.25
N ARG A 98 -6.37 -9.22 14.53
CA ARG A 98 -5.79 -9.23 15.89
C ARG A 98 -6.66 -8.44 16.87
N THR A 99 -7.09 -7.24 16.49
CA THR A 99 -7.98 -6.40 17.31
C THR A 99 -9.32 -7.08 17.57
N LEU A 100 -9.92 -7.70 16.54
CA LEU A 100 -11.18 -8.44 16.67
C LEU A 100 -11.04 -9.58 17.66
N TYR A 101 -9.97 -10.38 17.55
CA TYR A 101 -9.72 -11.48 18.48
C TYR A 101 -9.65 -10.99 19.94
N SER A 102 -8.89 -9.92 20.22
CA SER A 102 -8.80 -9.33 21.57
C SER A 102 -10.16 -8.86 22.08
N LYS A 103 -10.92 -8.10 21.28
CA LYS A 103 -12.25 -7.61 21.66
C LYS A 103 -13.23 -8.74 21.93
N ILE A 104 -13.19 -9.81 21.14
CA ILE A 104 -14.04 -10.99 21.35
C ILE A 104 -13.70 -11.66 22.69
N GLN A 105 -12.42 -11.76 23.08
CA GLN A 105 -12.05 -12.30 24.39
C GLN A 105 -12.55 -11.41 25.54
N GLU A 106 -12.46 -10.09 25.40
CA GLU A 106 -12.99 -9.12 26.38
C GLU A 106 -14.51 -9.24 26.56
N CYS A 107 -15.24 -9.57 25.49
CA CYS A 107 -16.68 -9.82 25.52
C CYS A 107 -17.09 -11.23 25.99
N GLY A 108 -16.18 -12.02 26.58
CA GLY A 108 -16.50 -13.36 27.10
C GLY A 108 -16.35 -14.49 26.09
N GLY A 109 -15.74 -14.23 24.93
CA GLY A 109 -15.31 -15.24 23.97
C GLY A 109 -16.41 -15.77 23.04
N HIS A 110 -17.57 -15.11 22.99
CA HIS A 110 -18.66 -15.40 22.04
C HIS A 110 -18.61 -14.42 20.86
N CYS A 111 -18.39 -14.93 19.65
CA CYS A 111 -18.38 -14.18 18.40
C CYS A 111 -19.63 -14.54 17.59
N MET A 112 -20.39 -13.54 17.16
CA MET A 112 -21.53 -13.73 16.27
C MET A 112 -21.25 -13.06 14.94
N VAL A 113 -21.44 -13.81 13.85
CA VAL A 113 -21.13 -13.38 12.49
C VAL A 113 -22.42 -13.34 11.69
N LEU A 114 -22.76 -12.18 11.15
CA LEU A 114 -24.04 -11.89 10.50
C LEU A 114 -23.83 -11.49 9.03
N PRO A 115 -23.62 -12.47 8.13
CA PRO A 115 -23.51 -12.22 6.69
C PRO A 115 -24.79 -11.63 6.08
N ALA A 116 -24.68 -10.45 5.46
CA ALA A 116 -25.79 -9.82 4.74
C ALA A 116 -26.11 -10.52 3.41
N ARG A 117 -27.33 -10.32 2.90
CA ARG A 117 -27.79 -10.81 1.58
C ARG A 117 -28.62 -9.76 0.86
N TYR A 118 -28.88 -9.99 -0.41
CA TYR A 118 -29.62 -9.06 -1.28
C TYR A 118 -28.89 -7.71 -1.35
N GLU A 119 -29.57 -6.59 -1.09
CA GLU A 119 -28.96 -5.25 -1.05
C GLU A 119 -28.31 -4.94 0.31
N GLY A 120 -28.43 -5.83 1.30
CA GLY A 120 -27.85 -5.65 2.64
C GLY A 120 -28.83 -5.96 3.78
N MET A 121 -28.57 -5.36 4.94
CA MET A 121 -29.50 -5.33 6.06
C MET A 121 -30.14 -3.95 6.19
N ASP A 122 -31.24 -3.87 6.93
CA ASP A 122 -31.76 -2.57 7.34
C ASP A 122 -30.71 -1.82 8.17
N VAL A 123 -30.35 -0.60 7.76
CA VAL A 123 -29.30 0.17 8.43
C VAL A 123 -29.55 0.36 9.93
N ARG A 124 -30.82 0.38 10.38
CA ARG A 124 -31.17 0.51 11.80
C ARG A 124 -30.68 -0.67 12.62
N VAL A 125 -30.71 -1.89 12.07
CA VAL A 125 -30.20 -3.06 12.79
C VAL A 125 -28.68 -3.08 12.81
N GLU A 126 -28.03 -2.58 11.77
CA GLU A 126 -26.58 -2.40 11.75
C GLU A 126 -26.14 -1.36 12.80
N GLU A 127 -26.79 -0.20 12.84
CA GLU A 127 -26.49 0.88 13.79
C GLU A 127 -26.76 0.50 15.25
N GLU A 128 -27.82 -0.29 15.51
CA GLU A 128 -28.20 -0.69 16.87
C GLU A 128 -27.34 -1.84 17.40
N TYR A 129 -27.02 -2.83 16.55
CA TYR A 129 -26.46 -4.11 17.03
C TYR A 129 -25.01 -4.39 16.61
N ALA A 130 -24.50 -3.82 15.52
CA ALA A 130 -23.16 -4.16 15.05
C ALA A 130 -22.09 -3.56 15.97
N ASP A 131 -21.21 -4.41 16.51
CA ASP A 131 -19.99 -3.91 17.16
C ASP A 131 -18.96 -3.47 16.12
N ILE A 132 -19.03 -4.06 14.91
CA ILE A 132 -18.26 -3.67 13.74
C ILE A 132 -18.92 -4.17 12.45
N VAL A 133 -18.75 -3.39 11.37
CA VAL A 133 -19.06 -3.79 10.00
C VAL A 133 -17.75 -3.99 9.25
N ILE A 134 -17.56 -5.15 8.62
CA ILE A 134 -16.33 -5.55 7.92
C ILE A 134 -16.54 -5.58 6.40
N SER A 135 -15.57 -5.04 5.67
CA SER A 135 -15.38 -5.23 4.24
C SER A 135 -14.17 -6.13 3.99
N ILE A 136 -14.21 -7.00 2.99
CA ILE A 136 -13.03 -7.79 2.57
C ILE A 136 -12.28 -7.16 1.37
N GLY A 137 -12.71 -5.99 0.92
CA GLY A 137 -12.06 -5.23 -0.14
C GLY A 137 -13.03 -4.41 -0.98
N ASP A 138 -12.47 -3.62 -1.90
CA ASP A 138 -13.19 -2.67 -2.75
C ASP A 138 -13.88 -3.35 -3.95
N PHE A 139 -14.76 -4.32 -3.66
CA PHE A 139 -15.54 -5.04 -4.65
C PHE A 139 -16.86 -5.56 -4.04
N VAL A 140 -17.81 -5.97 -4.89
CA VAL A 140 -19.15 -6.41 -4.47
C VAL A 140 -19.33 -7.91 -4.75
N LEU A 141 -19.92 -8.62 -3.79
CA LEU A 141 -20.29 -10.04 -3.88
C LEU A 141 -21.80 -10.23 -3.76
N MET A 142 -22.28 -11.45 -4.02
CA MET A 142 -23.70 -11.83 -3.88
C MET A 142 -24.19 -11.94 -2.42
N GLY A 143 -23.32 -11.69 -1.44
CA GLY A 143 -23.63 -11.83 -0.03
C GLY A 143 -22.39 -11.87 0.87
N GLY A 144 -22.64 -11.79 2.17
CA GLY A 144 -21.62 -11.76 3.22
C GLY A 144 -21.06 -13.11 3.63
N ASP A 145 -21.59 -14.24 3.15
CA ASP A 145 -21.18 -15.56 3.66
C ASP A 145 -19.71 -15.90 3.35
N LEU A 146 -19.23 -15.60 2.13
CA LEU A 146 -17.81 -15.75 1.79
C LEU A 146 -16.91 -14.78 2.57
N PRO A 147 -17.23 -13.47 2.68
CA PRO A 147 -16.57 -12.56 3.61
C PRO A 147 -16.49 -13.08 5.05
N ALA A 148 -17.58 -13.64 5.56
CA ALA A 148 -17.63 -14.25 6.88
C ALA A 148 -16.68 -15.45 6.99
N MET A 149 -16.64 -16.34 6.00
CA MET A 149 -15.70 -17.46 5.98
C MET A 149 -14.24 -17.00 5.95
N VAL A 150 -13.92 -15.98 5.15
CA VAL A 150 -12.56 -15.38 5.10
C VAL A 150 -12.19 -14.79 6.46
N LEU A 151 -13.08 -14.01 7.08
CA LEU A 151 -12.87 -13.47 8.42
C LEU A 151 -12.66 -14.58 9.44
N LEU A 152 -13.48 -15.63 9.41
CA LEU A 152 -13.37 -16.76 10.33
C LEU A 152 -12.05 -17.49 10.15
N GLU A 153 -11.62 -17.75 8.92
CA GLU A 153 -10.35 -18.43 8.63
C GLU A 153 -9.15 -17.64 9.18
N GLY A 154 -9.11 -16.32 8.99
CA GLY A 154 -8.06 -15.47 9.54
C GLY A 154 -8.14 -15.34 11.07
N LEU A 155 -9.34 -15.21 11.62
CA LEU A 155 -9.57 -14.95 13.05
C LEU A 155 -9.21 -16.16 13.92
N VAL A 156 -9.57 -17.38 13.49
CA VAL A 156 -9.32 -18.60 14.29
C VAL A 156 -7.83 -18.90 14.43
N ARG A 157 -6.97 -18.34 13.58
CA ARG A 157 -5.51 -18.49 13.69
C ARG A 157 -4.96 -17.94 15.00
N PHE A 158 -5.63 -16.94 15.58
CA PHE A 158 -5.26 -16.33 16.85
C PHE A 158 -5.73 -17.13 18.07
N VAL A 159 -6.58 -18.14 17.90
CA VAL A 159 -7.06 -19.00 18.99
C VAL A 159 -5.92 -19.94 19.42
N PRO A 160 -5.53 -19.96 20.71
CA PRO A 160 -4.48 -20.84 21.22
C PRO A 160 -4.76 -22.31 20.89
N GLY A 161 -3.74 -22.99 20.35
CA GLY A 161 -3.81 -24.41 19.99
C GLY A 161 -4.30 -24.70 18.56
N VAL A 162 -4.80 -23.70 17.81
CA VAL A 162 -5.24 -23.90 16.42
C VAL A 162 -4.06 -23.98 15.46
N VAL A 163 -3.14 -23.01 15.53
CA VAL A 163 -1.89 -23.05 14.76
C VAL A 163 -0.80 -23.72 15.61
N GLY A 164 -0.06 -24.66 15.02
CA GLY A 164 0.83 -25.56 15.76
C GLY A 164 1.98 -24.88 16.52
N LYS A 165 2.47 -23.73 16.04
CA LYS A 165 3.46 -22.90 16.73
C LYS A 165 2.99 -21.45 16.72
N GLY A 166 2.79 -20.84 17.88
CA GLY A 166 2.34 -19.44 18.01
C GLY A 166 3.25 -18.45 17.28
N GLU A 167 4.56 -18.69 17.29
CA GLU A 167 5.55 -17.90 16.53
C GLU A 167 5.27 -17.85 15.02
N SER A 168 4.57 -18.84 14.47
CA SER A 168 4.21 -18.83 13.04
C SER A 168 3.25 -17.68 12.74
N VAL A 169 2.30 -17.39 13.64
CA VAL A 169 1.32 -16.31 13.46
C VAL A 169 1.98 -14.94 13.63
N GLU A 170 3.01 -14.84 14.47
CA GLU A 170 3.74 -13.59 14.72
C GLU A 170 4.70 -13.21 13.58
N LYS A 171 5.17 -14.21 12.83
CA LYS A 171 6.18 -14.03 11.76
C LYS A 171 5.60 -14.10 10.35
N ASP A 172 4.29 -14.26 10.21
CA ASP A 172 3.62 -14.25 8.90
C ASP A 172 3.70 -12.88 8.23
N SER A 173 3.51 -12.88 6.91
CA SER A 173 3.26 -11.66 6.14
C SER A 173 2.25 -10.74 6.83
N PHE A 174 2.50 -9.44 6.74
CA PHE A 174 1.64 -8.39 7.28
C PHE A 174 1.58 -8.33 8.82
N SER A 175 2.53 -8.97 9.52
CA SER A 175 2.69 -8.85 10.98
C SER A 175 3.74 -7.81 11.41
N GLY A 176 4.46 -7.21 10.46
CA GLY A 176 5.44 -6.15 10.67
C GLY A 176 5.78 -5.45 9.34
N ALA A 177 6.97 -4.81 9.27
CA ALA A 177 7.37 -4.02 8.10
C ALA A 177 7.49 -4.81 6.79
N PHE A 178 7.86 -6.09 6.86
CA PHE A 178 8.11 -6.93 5.68
C PHE A 178 7.10 -8.08 5.58
N VAL A 179 6.81 -8.50 4.34
CA VAL A 179 6.12 -9.77 4.07
C VAL A 179 7.06 -10.95 4.31
N ASP A 180 6.53 -12.16 4.28
CA ASP A 180 7.31 -13.36 4.52
C ASP A 180 8.36 -13.61 3.41
N HIS A 181 9.36 -14.42 3.75
CA HIS A 181 10.45 -14.82 2.88
C HIS A 181 10.06 -16.04 2.03
N PRO A 182 10.76 -16.31 0.92
CA PRO A 182 10.52 -17.51 0.12
C PRO A 182 10.88 -18.78 0.90
N HIS A 183 9.98 -19.76 0.84
CA HIS A 183 10.14 -21.09 1.44
C HIS A 183 10.55 -22.12 0.40
N TYR A 184 11.34 -23.10 0.83
CA TYR A 184 11.82 -24.20 -0.01
C TYR A 184 11.54 -25.52 0.68
N THR A 185 11.25 -26.54 -0.12
CA THR A 185 11.04 -27.92 0.35
C THR A 185 11.76 -28.90 -0.57
N ALA A 186 11.73 -30.19 -0.22
CA ALA A 186 12.30 -31.23 -1.05
C ALA A 186 11.56 -31.35 -2.40
N PRO A 187 12.25 -31.67 -3.51
CA PRO A 187 13.69 -31.99 -3.61
C PRO A 187 14.60 -30.75 -3.70
N VAL A 188 15.90 -30.93 -3.38
CA VAL A 188 16.89 -29.82 -3.40
C VAL A 188 17.08 -29.20 -4.78
N VAL A 189 16.99 -29.99 -5.85
CA VAL A 189 17.07 -29.50 -7.23
C VAL A 189 15.78 -29.86 -7.95
N TRP A 190 15.11 -28.87 -8.51
CA TRP A 190 13.91 -29.03 -9.33
C TRP A 190 14.02 -28.18 -10.59
N HIS A 191 14.00 -28.82 -11.77
CA HIS A 191 14.23 -28.16 -13.08
C HIS A 191 15.49 -27.29 -13.14
N GLY A 192 16.60 -27.76 -12.54
CA GLY A 192 17.85 -27.02 -12.49
C GLY A 192 17.84 -25.81 -11.55
N LYS A 193 16.75 -25.58 -10.81
CA LYS A 193 16.68 -24.59 -9.73
C LYS A 193 17.01 -25.27 -8.42
N GLU A 194 18.05 -24.79 -7.75
CA GLU A 194 18.53 -25.36 -6.51
C GLU A 194 18.06 -24.55 -5.29
N VAL A 195 17.78 -25.24 -4.18
CA VAL A 195 17.56 -24.60 -2.87
C VAL A 195 18.86 -23.91 -2.42
N PRO A 196 18.82 -22.62 -2.05
CA PRO A 196 20.00 -21.86 -1.64
C PRO A 196 20.81 -22.57 -0.55
N GLU A 197 22.14 -22.63 -0.73
CA GLU A 197 23.03 -23.33 0.19
C GLU A 197 22.92 -22.80 1.63
N VAL A 198 22.77 -21.48 1.80
CA VAL A 198 22.57 -20.85 3.12
C VAL A 198 21.37 -21.42 3.89
N ILE A 199 20.28 -21.75 3.20
CA ILE A 199 19.07 -22.37 3.78
C ILE A 199 19.30 -23.84 4.10
N ARG A 200 20.20 -24.49 3.36
CA ARG A 200 20.63 -25.88 3.63
C ARG A 200 21.74 -25.97 4.66
N SER A 201 22.35 -24.85 5.06
CA SER A 201 23.40 -24.80 6.06
C SER A 201 22.83 -25.06 7.47
N GLY A 202 23.64 -25.53 8.41
CA GLY A 202 23.24 -25.60 9.83
C GLY A 202 23.35 -24.26 10.58
N ASN A 203 23.66 -23.16 9.89
CA ASN A 203 23.93 -21.87 10.50
C ASN A 203 22.65 -21.05 10.65
N HIS A 204 21.98 -21.18 11.79
CA HIS A 204 20.73 -20.47 12.07
C HIS A 204 20.83 -18.94 11.94
N ALA A 205 21.93 -18.33 12.38
CA ALA A 205 22.11 -16.88 12.25
C ALA A 205 22.20 -16.44 10.78
N ALA A 206 22.93 -17.19 9.95
CA ALA A 206 23.02 -16.91 8.52
C ALA A 206 21.69 -17.12 7.80
N GLN A 207 20.92 -18.15 8.20
CA GLN A 207 19.57 -18.38 7.69
C GLN A 207 18.66 -17.21 8.03
N ASP A 208 18.60 -16.79 9.29
CA ASP A 208 17.69 -15.73 9.72
C ASP A 208 18.02 -14.37 9.08
N GLN A 209 19.30 -14.06 8.92
CA GLN A 209 19.74 -12.89 8.16
C GLN A 209 19.27 -12.97 6.70
N TRP A 210 19.49 -14.12 6.05
CA TRP A 210 19.07 -14.32 4.66
C TRP A 210 17.55 -14.21 4.50
N ARG A 211 16.77 -14.78 5.44
CA ARG A 211 15.31 -14.69 5.45
C ARG A 211 14.85 -13.24 5.55
N ARG A 212 15.43 -12.48 6.50
CA ARG A 212 15.13 -11.04 6.67
C ARG A 212 15.46 -10.24 5.41
N GLU A 213 16.60 -10.50 4.77
CA GLU A 213 16.98 -9.82 3.52
C GLU A 213 16.02 -10.14 2.38
N LYS A 214 15.59 -11.40 2.23
CA LYS A 214 14.64 -11.79 1.18
C LYS A 214 13.22 -11.32 1.42
N ALA A 215 12.78 -11.27 2.67
CA ALA A 215 11.54 -10.63 3.08
C ALA A 215 11.54 -9.16 2.67
N ALA A 216 12.59 -8.41 3.01
CA ALA A 216 12.74 -7.01 2.63
C ALA A 216 12.78 -6.80 1.11
N GLU A 217 13.56 -7.61 0.38
CA GLU A 217 13.63 -7.55 -1.08
C GLU A 217 12.25 -7.77 -1.73
N THR A 218 11.53 -8.80 -1.29
CA THR A 218 10.18 -9.13 -1.80
C THR A 218 9.19 -8.02 -1.48
N THR A 219 9.24 -7.48 -0.27
CA THR A 219 8.36 -6.39 0.16
C THR A 219 8.60 -5.13 -0.68
N VAL A 220 9.85 -4.74 -0.89
CA VAL A 220 10.19 -3.55 -1.69
C VAL A 220 9.71 -3.71 -3.13
N LYS A 221 9.81 -4.90 -3.71
CA LYS A 221 9.42 -5.15 -5.11
C LYS A 221 7.92 -5.25 -5.33
N HIS A 222 7.17 -5.84 -4.40
CA HIS A 222 5.78 -6.25 -4.63
C HIS A 222 4.78 -5.67 -3.62
N HIS A 223 5.25 -5.11 -2.50
CA HIS A 223 4.40 -4.63 -1.41
C HIS A 223 4.94 -3.31 -0.84
N PHE A 224 5.43 -2.42 -1.71
CA PHE A 224 6.04 -1.17 -1.26
C PHE A 224 5.05 -0.27 -0.51
N GLU A 225 3.78 -0.26 -0.91
CA GLU A 225 2.74 0.50 -0.20
C GLU A 225 2.52 0.01 1.25
N TRP A 226 2.56 -1.30 1.45
CA TRP A 226 2.54 -1.90 2.79
C TRP A 226 3.74 -1.40 3.60
N LEU A 227 4.94 -1.54 3.04
CA LEU A 227 6.18 -1.14 3.71
C LEU A 227 6.10 0.32 4.18
N ARG A 228 5.72 1.25 3.30
CA ARG A 228 5.66 2.70 3.64
C ARG A 228 4.72 3.02 4.80
N SER A 229 3.72 2.18 5.05
CA SER A 229 2.74 2.38 6.11
C SER A 229 3.08 1.61 7.39
N HIS A 230 4.00 0.64 7.32
CA HIS A 230 4.30 -0.31 8.41
C HIS A 230 5.78 -0.40 8.75
N VAL A 231 6.62 0.54 8.31
CA VAL A 231 8.01 0.64 8.80
C VAL A 231 7.99 0.90 10.31
N GLU A 232 8.71 0.07 11.09
CA GLU A 232 8.74 0.17 12.54
C GLU A 232 10.05 0.76 13.08
N THR A 233 11.16 0.56 12.36
CA THR A 233 12.50 0.93 12.85
C THR A 233 13.36 1.61 11.77
N LYS A 234 14.42 2.30 12.20
CA LYS A 234 15.41 2.88 11.28
C LYS A 234 16.23 1.80 10.57
N GLU A 235 16.41 0.66 11.22
CA GLU A 235 17.06 -0.53 10.67
C GLU A 235 16.26 -1.11 9.49
N ASP A 236 14.92 -1.09 9.57
CA ASP A 236 14.06 -1.51 8.46
C ASP A 236 14.17 -0.59 7.26
N ILE A 237 14.23 0.74 7.50
CA ILE A 237 14.52 1.71 6.42
C ILE A 237 15.86 1.39 5.76
N ALA A 238 16.91 1.23 6.56
CA ALA A 238 18.25 0.98 6.05
C ALA A 238 18.32 -0.32 5.25
N LEU A 239 17.62 -1.37 5.70
CA LEU A 239 17.54 -2.64 4.99
C LEU A 239 16.74 -2.52 3.69
N ALA A 240 15.55 -1.91 3.71
CA ALA A 240 14.72 -1.71 2.53
C ALA A 240 15.43 -0.86 1.47
N ALA A 241 16.13 0.19 1.89
CA ALA A 241 16.86 1.09 0.99
C ALA A 241 17.93 0.37 0.14
N ARG A 242 18.42 -0.81 0.56
CA ARG A 242 19.35 -1.65 -0.24
C ARG A 242 18.71 -2.21 -1.50
N PHE A 243 17.38 -2.32 -1.52
CA PHE A 243 16.61 -2.93 -2.62
C PHE A 243 15.81 -1.90 -3.43
N ILE A 244 15.80 -0.63 -3.01
CA ILE A 244 15.21 0.47 -3.78
C ILE A 244 16.23 0.92 -4.84
N PRO A 245 15.86 0.97 -6.14
CA PRO A 245 16.80 1.42 -7.17
C PRO A 245 17.17 2.90 -6.96
N PRO A 246 18.34 3.37 -7.42
CA PRO A 246 18.74 4.76 -7.29
C PRO A 246 17.76 5.73 -7.97
N HIS A 247 17.28 6.74 -7.23
CA HIS A 247 16.41 7.80 -7.75
C HIS A 247 17.17 9.10 -7.98
N TYR A 248 16.82 9.76 -9.07
CA TYR A 248 17.37 11.02 -9.54
C TYR A 248 16.24 11.97 -9.93
N ALA A 249 16.48 13.27 -9.83
CA ALA A 249 15.54 14.31 -10.24
C ALA A 249 16.19 15.26 -11.23
N ALA A 250 15.44 15.74 -12.22
CA ALA A 250 15.85 16.78 -13.15
C ALA A 250 14.82 17.90 -13.16
N LEU A 251 15.28 19.13 -12.94
CA LEU A 251 14.51 20.35 -13.15
C LEU A 251 14.92 20.99 -14.47
N MET A 252 14.04 20.89 -15.45
CA MET A 252 14.29 21.35 -16.81
C MET A 252 13.94 22.84 -16.92
N HIS A 253 14.93 23.68 -17.22
CA HIS A 253 14.77 25.07 -17.67
C HIS A 253 14.99 25.20 -19.18
N THR A 254 15.07 24.07 -19.89
CA THR A 254 15.17 23.95 -21.34
C THR A 254 14.24 22.87 -21.84
N ASN A 255 13.85 22.94 -23.12
CA ASN A 255 12.83 22.08 -23.71
C ASN A 255 11.52 22.11 -22.87
N VAL A 256 11.14 23.32 -22.44
CA VAL A 256 9.91 23.58 -21.67
C VAL A 256 8.97 24.50 -22.46
N LEU A 257 7.71 24.54 -22.07
CA LEU A 257 6.69 25.38 -22.71
C LEU A 257 6.65 26.78 -22.07
N VAL A 258 7.10 27.81 -22.78
CA VAL A 258 7.18 29.19 -22.25
C VAL A 258 5.98 30.07 -22.60
N GLN A 259 5.31 29.86 -23.74
CA GLN A 259 4.08 30.54 -24.19
C GLN A 259 3.31 29.63 -25.15
N GLN A 260 1.97 29.65 -25.21
CA GLN A 260 1.08 28.91 -26.16
C GLN A 260 1.74 27.76 -26.96
N ASN A 261 2.24 26.71 -26.28
CA ASN A 261 2.87 25.51 -26.87
C ASN A 261 4.20 25.72 -27.64
N VAL A 262 4.88 26.85 -27.43
CA VAL A 262 6.23 27.10 -27.93
C VAL A 262 7.24 26.51 -26.95
N GLU A 263 8.06 25.61 -27.48
CA GLU A 263 9.22 25.05 -26.79
C GLU A 263 10.33 26.10 -26.69
N GLY A 264 10.93 26.23 -25.50
CA GLY A 264 12.00 27.19 -25.24
C GLY A 264 12.64 26.98 -23.88
N ASN A 265 13.24 28.07 -23.38
CA ASN A 265 14.01 28.09 -22.13
C ASN A 265 13.35 29.02 -21.11
N SER A 266 13.42 28.65 -19.83
CA SER A 266 12.99 29.49 -18.72
C SER A 266 14.20 29.96 -17.89
N SER A 267 14.01 30.98 -17.06
CA SER A 267 15.05 31.46 -16.14
C SER A 267 15.13 30.59 -14.89
N ILE A 268 16.34 30.43 -14.36
CA ILE A 268 16.60 29.77 -13.08
C ILE A 268 16.46 30.80 -11.96
N MET A 269 15.69 30.46 -10.93
CA MET A 269 15.64 31.20 -9.67
C MET A 269 16.37 30.45 -8.57
N SER A 270 16.92 31.15 -7.57
CA SER A 270 17.60 30.51 -6.44
C SER A 270 16.71 29.51 -5.70
N ILE A 271 15.41 29.82 -5.59
CA ILE A 271 14.41 28.96 -4.95
C ILE A 271 14.19 27.64 -5.71
N ASP A 272 14.38 27.63 -7.04
CA ASP A 272 14.32 26.43 -7.88
C ASP A 272 15.31 25.38 -7.42
N ILE A 273 16.55 25.81 -7.19
CA ILE A 273 17.62 24.93 -6.72
C ILE A 273 17.34 24.47 -5.29
N HIS A 274 17.01 25.41 -4.39
CA HIS A 274 16.91 25.10 -2.97
C HIS A 274 15.76 24.16 -2.61
N ASP A 275 14.55 24.42 -3.10
CA ASP A 275 13.39 23.65 -2.66
C ASP A 275 13.41 22.22 -3.22
N ILE A 276 13.74 22.06 -4.51
CA ILE A 276 13.78 20.73 -5.12
C ILE A 276 14.92 19.90 -4.54
N ALA A 277 16.10 20.49 -4.29
CA ALA A 277 17.23 19.77 -3.73
C ALA A 277 16.94 19.29 -2.31
N ARG A 278 16.28 20.11 -1.49
CA ARG A 278 15.86 19.71 -0.14
C ARG A 278 14.82 18.60 -0.20
N ALA A 279 13.80 18.72 -1.05
CA ALA A 279 12.79 17.68 -1.22
C ALA A 279 13.42 16.36 -1.68
N ALA A 280 14.27 16.41 -2.70
CA ALA A 280 15.00 15.26 -3.23
C ALA A 280 15.88 14.61 -2.13
N ARG A 281 16.63 15.41 -1.36
CA ARG A 281 17.46 14.91 -0.26
C ARG A 281 16.63 14.24 0.84
N THR A 282 15.48 14.81 1.20
CA THR A 282 14.57 14.24 2.19
C THR A 282 14.09 12.84 1.80
N TYR A 283 13.81 12.59 0.52
CA TYR A 283 13.32 11.30 0.03
C TYR A 283 14.43 10.39 -0.54
N GLY A 284 15.70 10.70 -0.27
CA GLY A 284 16.82 9.81 -0.60
C GLY A 284 17.24 9.81 -2.08
N PHE A 285 16.85 10.81 -2.86
CA PHE A 285 17.35 10.97 -4.22
C PHE A 285 18.85 11.22 -4.20
N LYS A 286 19.59 10.54 -5.08
CA LYS A 286 21.06 10.55 -5.10
C LYS A 286 21.63 11.87 -5.60
N ARG A 287 20.95 12.52 -6.54
CA ARG A 287 21.37 13.78 -7.16
C ARG A 287 20.19 14.48 -7.83
N THR A 288 20.20 15.80 -7.79
CA THR A 288 19.26 16.64 -8.53
C THR A 288 19.99 17.41 -9.62
N PHE A 289 19.49 17.34 -10.84
CA PHE A 289 20.04 18.05 -11.98
C PHE A 289 19.20 19.30 -12.27
N VAL A 290 19.85 20.39 -12.62
CA VAL A 290 19.21 21.60 -13.15
C VAL A 290 19.74 21.81 -14.56
N ALA A 291 18.85 21.77 -15.55
CA ALA A 291 19.24 21.79 -16.96
C ALA A 291 18.93 23.13 -17.62
N THR A 292 19.95 23.83 -18.10
CA THR A 292 19.78 25.04 -18.92
C THR A 292 20.95 25.21 -19.90
N PRO A 293 20.70 25.55 -21.17
CA PRO A 293 21.76 25.87 -22.13
C PRO A 293 22.19 27.34 -22.05
N LEU A 294 21.51 28.16 -21.25
CA LEU A 294 21.77 29.60 -21.17
C LEU A 294 22.99 29.88 -20.31
N GLU A 295 24.13 30.22 -20.93
CA GLU A 295 25.40 30.46 -20.23
C GLU A 295 25.31 31.46 -19.08
N ASP A 296 24.51 32.52 -19.22
CA ASP A 296 24.37 33.52 -18.15
C ASP A 296 23.58 32.97 -16.95
N GLN A 297 22.58 32.12 -17.20
CA GLN A 297 21.88 31.41 -16.12
C GLN A 297 22.80 30.38 -15.47
N GLN A 298 23.65 29.71 -16.26
CA GLN A 298 24.64 28.77 -15.74
C GLN A 298 25.61 29.47 -14.78
N LYS A 299 26.17 30.62 -15.15
CA LYS A 299 27.08 31.40 -14.28
C LYS A 299 26.42 31.75 -12.93
N ILE A 300 25.15 32.16 -12.95
CA ILE A 300 24.40 32.51 -11.73
C ILE A 300 24.16 31.27 -10.87
N ALA A 301 23.70 30.18 -11.48
CA ALA A 301 23.42 28.92 -10.79
C ALA A 301 24.70 28.31 -10.20
N THR A 302 25.81 28.28 -10.95
CA THR A 302 27.12 27.82 -10.49
C THR A 302 27.58 28.62 -9.28
N ARG A 303 27.53 29.96 -9.33
CA ARG A 303 27.91 30.80 -8.20
C ARG A 303 27.10 30.48 -6.93
N LEU A 304 25.81 30.19 -7.08
CA LEU A 304 24.95 29.80 -5.97
C LEU A 304 25.33 28.42 -5.43
N ILE A 305 25.48 27.44 -6.32
CA ILE A 305 25.83 26.05 -5.95
C ILE A 305 27.20 26.01 -5.27
N ASP A 306 28.21 26.67 -5.84
CA ASP A 306 29.57 26.75 -5.31
C ASP A 306 29.61 27.37 -3.91
N PHE A 307 28.81 28.42 -3.66
CA PHE A 307 28.71 29.00 -2.32
C PHE A 307 28.26 27.96 -1.28
N TRP A 308 27.30 27.10 -1.64
CA TRP A 308 26.85 26.03 -0.75
C TRP A 308 27.78 24.83 -0.74
N GLN A 309 28.64 24.62 -1.74
CA GLN A 309 29.61 23.52 -1.77
C GLN A 309 30.95 23.88 -1.09
N THR A 310 31.22 25.16 -0.85
CA THR A 310 32.46 25.68 -0.25
C THR A 310 32.28 26.05 1.24
N GLY A 311 33.40 26.20 1.97
CA GLY A 311 33.43 26.23 3.43
C GLY A 311 32.59 27.32 4.12
N GLU A 312 32.29 28.45 3.47
CA GLU A 312 31.43 29.50 4.04
C GLU A 312 29.96 29.07 4.09
N GLY A 313 29.44 28.37 3.08
CA GLY A 313 28.06 27.87 3.08
C GLY A 313 27.83 26.71 4.07
N VAL A 314 28.86 25.87 4.26
CA VAL A 314 28.85 24.75 5.21
C VAL A 314 28.64 25.24 6.64
N THR A 315 29.40 26.26 7.05
CA THR A 315 29.32 26.81 8.41
C THR A 315 28.04 27.62 8.64
N TYR A 316 27.50 28.25 7.60
CA TYR A 316 26.27 29.04 7.67
C TYR A 316 25.01 28.18 7.87
N ASN A 317 24.85 27.10 7.10
CA ASN A 317 23.71 26.19 7.25
C ASN A 317 24.04 24.76 6.75
N PRO A 318 24.42 23.83 7.65
CA PRO A 318 24.82 22.48 7.29
C PRO A 318 23.73 21.69 6.52
N SER A 319 22.47 21.82 6.93
CA SER A 319 21.37 21.10 6.27
C SER A 319 21.12 21.59 4.84
N ARG A 320 21.30 22.89 4.59
CA ARG A 320 21.18 23.44 3.24
C ARG A 320 22.39 23.07 2.38
N HIS A 321 23.59 23.07 2.95
CA HIS A 321 24.78 22.54 2.29
C HIS A 321 24.55 21.09 1.84
N GLU A 322 24.11 20.21 2.74
CA GLU A 322 23.89 18.79 2.43
C GLU A 322 22.89 18.57 1.29
N ALA A 323 21.83 19.38 1.21
CA ALA A 323 20.87 19.27 0.13
C ALA A 323 21.45 19.78 -1.21
N VAL A 324 22.14 20.92 -1.20
CA VAL A 324 22.62 21.58 -2.44
C VAL A 324 23.92 20.96 -2.96
N SER A 325 24.71 20.30 -2.11
CA SER A 325 25.94 19.62 -2.52
C SER A 325 25.71 18.51 -3.55
N GLU A 326 24.51 17.92 -3.55
CA GLU A 326 24.07 16.93 -4.54
C GLU A 326 23.27 17.54 -5.70
N VAL A 327 23.45 18.84 -5.98
CA VAL A 327 22.93 19.48 -7.19
C VAL A 327 24.01 19.54 -8.26
N SER A 328 23.64 19.23 -9.50
CA SER A 328 24.51 19.39 -10.66
C SER A 328 23.84 20.21 -11.76
N LEU A 329 24.58 21.15 -12.31
CA LEU A 329 24.15 21.98 -13.42
C LEU A 329 24.64 21.36 -14.73
N VAL A 330 23.74 21.23 -15.70
CA VAL A 330 23.99 20.61 -17.01
C VAL A 330 23.29 21.39 -18.11
N ALA A 331 23.66 21.18 -19.37
CA ALA A 331 23.07 21.93 -20.47
C ALA A 331 21.70 21.37 -20.91
N ASN A 332 21.52 20.05 -20.87
CA ASN A 332 20.37 19.36 -21.47
C ASN A 332 20.11 17.99 -20.80
N LEU A 333 19.05 17.29 -21.26
CA LEU A 333 18.67 15.97 -20.74
C LEU A 333 19.68 14.86 -21.08
N ASP A 334 20.38 14.94 -22.21
CA ASP A 334 21.31 13.90 -22.65
C ASP A 334 22.52 13.81 -21.71
N GLU A 335 23.04 14.96 -21.26
CA GLU A 335 24.10 15.02 -20.25
C GLU A 335 23.67 14.41 -18.90
N ILE A 336 22.38 14.54 -18.54
CA ILE A 336 21.84 13.90 -17.32
C ILE A 336 21.84 12.38 -17.47
N ILE A 337 21.35 11.90 -18.60
CA ILE A 337 21.28 10.46 -18.90
C ILE A 337 22.69 9.87 -18.93
N GLU A 338 23.64 10.54 -19.56
CA GLU A 338 25.04 10.12 -19.62
C GLU A 338 25.68 10.10 -18.23
N ALA A 339 25.45 11.14 -17.40
CA ALA A 339 25.98 11.20 -16.04
C ALA A 339 25.44 10.06 -15.17
N ILE A 340 24.14 9.75 -15.25
CA ILE A 340 23.54 8.63 -14.51
C ILE A 340 24.05 7.30 -15.05
N THR A 341 24.11 7.13 -16.38
CA THR A 341 24.60 5.89 -17.01
C THR A 341 26.04 5.59 -16.63
N SER A 342 26.90 6.61 -16.64
CA SER A 342 28.31 6.47 -16.25
C SER A 342 28.48 6.10 -14.78
N LYS A 343 27.59 6.60 -13.90
CA LYS A 343 27.64 6.34 -12.46
C LYS A 343 27.04 4.99 -12.07
N GLU A 344 25.92 4.61 -12.66
CA GLU A 344 25.13 3.44 -12.26
C GLU A 344 25.36 2.22 -13.18
N GLY A 345 26.05 2.40 -14.31
CA GLY A 345 26.30 1.34 -15.29
C GLY A 345 25.10 0.98 -16.17
N ALA A 346 23.98 1.70 -16.06
CA ALA A 346 22.78 1.49 -16.85
C ALA A 346 22.03 2.81 -17.09
N SER A 347 21.41 2.95 -18.27
CA SER A 347 20.59 4.12 -18.58
C SER A 347 19.39 4.22 -17.66
N PRO A 348 19.03 5.41 -17.14
CA PRO A 348 17.86 5.57 -16.28
C PRO A 348 16.55 5.32 -17.03
N ILE A 349 15.54 4.89 -16.28
CA ILE A 349 14.13 4.99 -16.67
C ILE A 349 13.72 6.45 -16.53
N LEU A 350 13.11 7.00 -17.57
CA LEU A 350 12.70 8.39 -17.65
C LEU A 350 11.22 8.52 -17.30
N ILE A 351 10.91 9.23 -16.23
CA ILE A 351 9.54 9.50 -15.78
C ILE A 351 9.26 10.99 -15.91
N GLY A 352 8.44 11.37 -16.88
CA GLY A 352 8.00 12.75 -17.07
C GLY A 352 6.73 13.06 -16.28
N THR A 353 6.59 14.29 -15.79
CA THR A 353 5.31 14.78 -15.23
C THR A 353 4.57 15.62 -16.26
N SER A 354 3.32 15.27 -16.58
CA SER A 354 2.52 16.00 -17.57
C SER A 354 1.04 15.99 -17.22
N ALA A 355 0.38 17.14 -17.41
CA ALA A 355 -1.08 17.23 -17.41
C ALA A 355 -1.71 16.73 -18.73
N ARG A 356 -0.91 16.59 -19.78
CA ARG A 356 -1.35 16.12 -21.10
C ARG A 356 -1.00 14.64 -21.25
N ARG A 357 -1.96 13.85 -21.70
CA ARG A 357 -1.69 12.48 -22.14
C ARG A 357 -0.86 12.51 -23.41
N VAL A 358 0.09 11.59 -23.49
CA VAL A 358 0.85 11.28 -24.70
C VAL A 358 0.52 9.85 -25.05
N ASP A 359 -0.22 9.62 -26.13
CA ASP A 359 -0.79 8.30 -26.44
C ASP A 359 0.27 7.22 -26.68
N SER A 360 1.50 7.61 -27.00
CA SER A 360 2.62 6.71 -27.27
C SER A 360 3.44 6.32 -26.02
N VAL A 361 3.10 6.87 -24.83
CA VAL A 361 3.87 6.64 -23.60
C VAL A 361 2.95 6.09 -22.51
N GLU A 362 3.44 5.08 -21.79
CA GLU A 362 2.67 4.43 -20.74
C GLU A 362 2.42 5.39 -19.57
N ASN A 363 1.18 5.43 -19.08
CA ASN A 363 0.80 6.28 -17.96
C ASN A 363 0.79 5.46 -16.69
N ILE A 364 1.48 5.95 -15.67
CA ILE A 364 1.54 5.35 -14.34
C ILE A 364 1.01 6.32 -13.27
N THR A 365 0.66 5.75 -12.14
CA THR A 365 0.25 6.44 -10.92
C THR A 365 1.45 6.61 -9.99
N TYR A 366 1.23 7.26 -8.84
CA TYR A 366 2.25 7.37 -7.80
C TYR A 366 2.48 6.05 -7.02
N TYR A 367 1.76 4.98 -7.36
CA TYR A 367 1.75 3.71 -6.63
C TYR A 367 2.23 2.51 -7.50
N ASP A 368 2.79 2.79 -8.68
CA ASP A 368 3.25 1.77 -9.64
C ASP A 368 4.77 1.52 -9.56
N GLN A 369 5.33 1.58 -8.35
CA GLN A 369 6.75 1.30 -8.11
C GLN A 369 7.14 -0.09 -8.61
N GLU A 370 6.29 -1.10 -8.40
CA GLU A 370 6.53 -2.47 -8.85
C GLU A 370 6.78 -2.54 -10.38
N THR A 371 5.95 -1.83 -11.15
CA THR A 371 6.07 -1.77 -12.62
C THR A 371 7.40 -1.15 -13.03
N VAL A 372 7.77 -0.01 -12.43
CA VAL A 372 9.00 0.73 -12.78
C VAL A 372 10.25 -0.04 -12.34
N TRP A 373 10.26 -0.59 -11.13
CA TRP A 373 11.45 -1.20 -10.53
C TRP A 373 11.75 -2.61 -11.05
N LYS A 374 10.81 -3.24 -11.77
CA LYS A 374 11.00 -4.55 -12.40
C LYS A 374 12.24 -4.63 -13.30
N SER A 375 12.64 -3.52 -13.94
CA SER A 375 13.82 -3.48 -14.80
C SER A 375 15.15 -3.45 -14.04
N GLY A 376 15.15 -3.11 -12.74
CA GLY A 376 16.37 -2.92 -11.94
C GLY A 376 17.24 -1.73 -12.34
N ARG A 377 16.77 -0.85 -13.24
CA ARG A 377 17.51 0.34 -13.71
C ARG A 377 17.33 1.53 -12.76
N PRO A 378 18.27 2.50 -12.74
CA PRO A 378 18.06 3.75 -12.00
C PRO A 378 16.86 4.52 -12.55
N VAL A 379 16.27 5.39 -11.74
CA VAL A 379 15.03 6.12 -12.10
C VAL A 379 15.29 7.62 -12.09
N LEU A 380 14.91 8.31 -13.16
CA LEU A 380 15.01 9.77 -13.30
C LEU A 380 13.60 10.38 -13.42
N PHE A 381 13.23 11.19 -12.43
CA PHE A 381 12.06 12.05 -12.51
C PHE A 381 12.41 13.36 -13.22
N ILE A 382 11.64 13.72 -14.25
CA ILE A 382 11.87 14.91 -15.05
C ILE A 382 10.70 15.88 -14.82
N PHE A 383 11.03 17.08 -14.35
CA PHE A 383 10.09 18.15 -14.06
C PHE A 383 10.32 19.33 -15.00
N GLY A 384 9.26 19.78 -15.65
CA GLY A 384 9.30 20.96 -16.54
C GLY A 384 8.93 22.22 -15.79
N THR A 385 9.75 23.27 -15.93
CA THR A 385 9.44 24.61 -15.46
C THR A 385 8.51 25.34 -16.44
N ALA A 386 8.24 26.64 -16.22
CA ALA A 386 7.29 27.43 -17.00
C ALA A 386 5.89 26.76 -17.07
N ASN A 387 5.40 26.39 -18.26
CA ASN A 387 4.12 25.70 -18.45
C ASN A 387 4.25 24.17 -18.62
N GLY A 388 5.40 23.59 -18.21
CA GLY A 388 5.66 22.15 -18.23
C GLY A 388 6.62 21.71 -19.33
N LEU A 389 6.86 20.40 -19.40
CA LEU A 389 7.77 19.79 -20.37
C LEU A 389 7.25 19.92 -21.80
N ALA A 390 8.15 20.16 -22.75
CA ALA A 390 7.81 20.13 -24.16
C ALA A 390 7.54 18.68 -24.65
N PRO A 391 6.74 18.52 -25.72
CA PRO A 391 6.49 17.20 -26.32
C PRO A 391 7.77 16.44 -26.70
N SER A 392 8.83 17.14 -27.10
CA SER A 392 10.15 16.57 -27.43
C SER A 392 10.78 15.78 -26.27
N ILE A 393 10.52 16.18 -25.03
CA ILE A 393 10.98 15.46 -23.83
C ILE A 393 9.99 14.37 -23.44
N LEU A 394 8.68 14.67 -23.48
CA LEU A 394 7.66 13.70 -23.07
C LEU A 394 7.67 12.44 -23.93
N GLN A 395 7.90 12.56 -25.24
CA GLN A 395 8.01 11.41 -26.16
C GLN A 395 9.23 10.52 -25.90
N ARG A 396 10.24 11.04 -25.20
CA ARG A 396 11.44 10.27 -24.80
C ARG A 396 11.26 9.54 -23.49
N CYS A 397 10.22 9.87 -22.71
CA CYS A 397 9.99 9.25 -21.41
C CYS A 397 9.51 7.81 -21.57
N ASP A 398 9.97 6.91 -20.69
CA ASP A 398 9.43 5.55 -20.60
C ASP A 398 8.02 5.58 -19.99
N PHE A 399 7.81 6.47 -19.01
CA PHE A 399 6.53 6.63 -18.31
C PHE A 399 6.15 8.09 -18.12
N ILE A 400 4.85 8.33 -18.02
CA ILE A 400 4.28 9.63 -17.61
C ILE A 400 3.48 9.44 -16.33
N ILE A 401 3.74 10.32 -15.35
CA ILE A 401 2.91 10.46 -14.16
C ILE A 401 1.95 11.63 -14.35
N GLY A 402 0.68 11.37 -14.02
CA GLY A 402 -0.37 12.38 -14.03
C GLY A 402 -0.10 13.55 -13.08
N PRO A 403 -0.69 14.73 -13.32
CA PRO A 403 -0.43 15.92 -12.51
C PRO A 403 -0.99 15.76 -11.09
N VAL A 404 -0.42 16.53 -10.16
CA VAL A 404 -0.99 16.64 -8.82
C VAL A 404 -2.30 17.41 -8.89
N CYS A 405 -3.40 16.73 -8.58
CA CYS A 405 -4.76 17.29 -8.56
C CYS A 405 -5.34 17.34 -7.14
N GLY A 406 -6.28 18.26 -6.93
CA GLY A 406 -7.13 18.32 -5.74
C GLY A 406 -8.60 18.59 -6.12
N PHE A 407 -9.50 18.68 -5.14
CA PHE A 407 -10.94 18.88 -5.35
C PHE A 407 -11.34 20.32 -5.79
N SER A 408 -10.37 21.14 -6.19
CA SER A 408 -10.60 22.53 -6.62
C SER A 408 -10.38 22.66 -8.13
N ARG A 409 -10.94 23.73 -8.72
CA ARG A 409 -10.67 24.08 -10.13
C ARG A 409 -9.28 24.69 -10.35
N PHE A 410 -8.54 25.04 -9.30
CA PHE A 410 -7.19 25.59 -9.40
C PHE A 410 -6.16 24.46 -9.53
N ASN A 411 -5.42 24.43 -10.64
CA ASN A 411 -4.46 23.37 -11.00
C ASN A 411 -3.06 23.89 -11.35
N HIS A 412 -2.71 25.11 -10.91
CA HIS A 412 -1.45 25.78 -11.22
C HIS A 412 -0.46 25.69 -10.05
N LEU A 413 -0.04 24.47 -9.71
CA LEU A 413 0.94 24.24 -8.65
C LEU A 413 2.36 24.60 -9.12
N SER A 414 3.18 25.18 -8.24
CA SER A 414 4.60 25.39 -8.57
C SER A 414 5.31 24.05 -8.79
N VAL A 415 6.23 23.98 -9.75
CA VAL A 415 6.95 22.73 -10.06
C VAL A 415 7.71 22.17 -8.86
N ARG A 416 8.23 23.04 -7.99
CA ARG A 416 8.94 22.67 -6.74
C ARG A 416 8.00 22.01 -5.74
N SER A 417 6.81 22.58 -5.56
CA SER A 417 5.77 22.00 -4.71
C SER A 417 5.24 20.69 -5.29
N ALA A 418 5.07 20.62 -6.61
CA ALA A 418 4.67 19.39 -7.30
C ALA A 418 5.72 18.29 -7.10
N ALA A 419 7.00 18.59 -7.28
CA ALA A 419 8.10 17.65 -7.06
C ALA A 419 8.11 17.09 -5.63
N ALA A 420 7.96 17.94 -4.62
CA ALA A 420 7.89 17.49 -3.22
C ALA A 420 6.72 16.51 -2.97
N ILE A 421 5.53 16.78 -3.54
CA ILE A 421 4.38 15.88 -3.43
C ILE A 421 4.60 14.58 -4.21
N VAL A 422 5.21 14.65 -5.40
CA VAL A 422 5.54 13.46 -6.19
C VAL A 422 6.52 12.58 -5.42
N PHE A 423 7.58 13.15 -4.83
CA PHE A 423 8.56 12.39 -4.07
C PHE A 423 7.95 11.75 -2.82
N ASP A 424 7.08 12.47 -2.10
CA ASP A 424 6.34 11.93 -0.96
C ASP A 424 5.44 10.76 -1.37
N ARG A 425 4.62 10.95 -2.42
CA ARG A 425 3.73 9.88 -2.89
C ARG A 425 4.51 8.68 -3.44
N TRP A 426 5.71 8.90 -3.97
CA TRP A 426 6.55 7.86 -4.57
C TRP A 426 7.44 7.09 -3.58
N LEU A 427 8.06 7.75 -2.58
CA LEU A 427 9.02 7.14 -1.64
C LEU A 427 8.74 7.47 -0.16
N GLY A 428 7.80 8.37 0.13
CA GLY A 428 7.50 8.83 1.48
C GLY A 428 6.97 7.74 2.40
N ILE A 429 7.49 7.68 3.62
CA ILE A 429 7.07 6.79 4.69
C ILE A 429 6.00 7.51 5.52
N LYS A 430 4.88 6.82 5.80
CA LYS A 430 3.70 7.37 6.48
C LYS A 430 3.74 7.18 7.99
N THR A 431 4.59 6.27 8.47
CA THR A 431 4.75 5.96 9.89
C THR A 431 5.68 6.97 10.56
N LYS A 432 5.31 7.46 11.74
CA LYS A 432 6.23 8.25 12.57
C LYS A 432 7.16 7.29 13.30
N LEU A 433 8.46 7.36 13.00
CA LEU A 433 9.52 6.62 13.67
C LEU A 433 10.10 7.36 14.86
#